data_AF-A0A2P6NKU1-F1
#
_entry.id   AF-A0A2P6NKU1-F1
#
_cell.length_a   1.000
_cell.length_b   1.000
_cell.length_c   1.000
_cell.angle_alpha   90.00
_cell.angle_beta   90.00
_cell.angle_gamma   90.00
#
_symmetry.space_group_name_H-M   'P 1'
#
loop_
_entity.id
_entity.type
_entity.pdbx_description
1 polymer ?
#
loop_
_entity_poly.entity_id
_entity_poly.type
_entity_poly.pdbx_seq_one_letter_code
_entity_poly.pdbx_strand_id
1 'polypeptide(L)'
;MKKVFVFALVAFVGLALSQNCGCDSSAPCCSQYGYCGTTPEYCDPNQGCQSGCNGGGNGGGDGGNGGNNGGGDGGNSGSGQSYNGQVTFYGWNDNDPPSDQIASPEVRHGKAMQTAGTYQDPNTAASSYDEFPAGTILYVPFLQKYVIIEDTCAQCIQDFGNGQHHIDIWMGPNYWANGPLDDCEGSLTRDGVQFIANPDPNLPVDTTPFYQNNQCTGRAH
;
A
#
# COMPACT_ATOMS: atom_id res chain seq x y z
N MET A 1 19.43 51.41 -11.45
CA MET A 1 20.33 50.48 -10.73
C MET A 1 19.58 49.17 -10.50
N LYS A 2 19.84 48.14 -11.31
CA LYS A 2 19.15 46.85 -11.24
C LYS A 2 19.77 46.02 -10.12
N LYS A 3 19.01 45.72 -9.06
CA LYS A 3 19.43 44.78 -8.01
C LYS A 3 19.24 43.37 -8.54
N VAL A 4 20.33 42.68 -8.86
CA VAL A 4 20.33 41.26 -9.22
C VAL A 4 20.25 40.48 -7.92
N PHE A 5 19.12 39.82 -7.67
CA PHE A 5 19.00 38.83 -6.62
C PHE A 5 19.48 37.49 -7.18
N VAL A 6 20.62 37.02 -6.67
CA VAL A 6 21.13 35.68 -6.94
C VAL A 6 20.35 34.72 -6.03
N PHE A 7 19.42 33.95 -6.59
CA PHE A 7 18.85 32.79 -5.91
C PHE A 7 19.88 31.67 -5.98
N ALA A 8 20.50 31.36 -4.84
CA ALA A 8 21.31 30.17 -4.69
C ALA A 8 20.39 28.94 -4.79
N LEU A 9 20.56 28.16 -5.86
CA LEU A 9 19.87 26.89 -6.08
C LEU A 9 20.51 25.85 -5.15
N VAL A 10 19.97 25.75 -3.93
CA VAL A 10 20.32 24.65 -3.02
C VAL A 10 19.59 23.43 -3.53
N ALA A 11 20.30 22.60 -4.30
CA ALA A 11 19.86 21.24 -4.55
C ALA A 11 19.87 20.49 -3.21
N PHE A 12 18.70 20.39 -2.57
CA PHE A 12 18.47 19.38 -1.55
C PHE A 12 18.48 18.03 -2.28
N VAL A 13 19.67 17.45 -2.41
CA VAL A 13 19.79 16.01 -2.56
C VAL A 13 19.16 15.47 -1.30
N GLY A 14 17.97 14.90 -1.42
CA GLY A 14 17.36 14.11 -0.35
C GLY A 14 18.37 13.03 0.01
N LEU A 15 19.13 13.29 1.07
CA LEU A 15 19.83 12.25 1.81
C LEU A 15 18.72 11.37 2.34
N ALA A 16 18.43 10.29 1.59
CA ALA A 16 17.73 9.15 2.13
C ALA A 16 18.42 8.83 3.45
N LEU A 17 17.74 9.11 4.56
CA LEU A 17 18.18 8.62 5.84
C LEU A 17 18.06 7.11 5.70
N SER A 18 19.19 6.45 5.48
CA SER A 18 19.37 5.03 5.67
C SER A 18 18.67 4.64 6.97
N GLN A 19 17.55 3.92 6.88
CA GLN A 19 16.97 3.29 8.05
C GLN A 19 17.90 2.14 8.39
N ASN A 20 18.85 2.46 9.26
CA ASN A 20 19.92 1.61 9.76
C ASN A 20 19.34 0.28 10.26
N CYS A 21 19.31 -0.74 9.39
CA CYS A 21 18.60 -1.98 9.64
C CYS A 21 19.03 -2.62 10.97
N GLY A 22 18.09 -2.69 11.90
CA GLY A 22 18.23 -3.29 13.23
C GLY A 22 17.30 -4.48 13.41
N CYS A 23 17.15 -5.28 12.35
CA CYS A 23 16.21 -6.37 12.30
C CYS A 23 16.50 -7.45 13.35
N ASP A 24 15.46 -7.88 14.07
CA ASP A 24 15.59 -8.95 15.06
C ASP A 24 15.54 -10.34 14.40
N SER A 25 15.74 -11.38 15.21
CA SER A 25 15.80 -12.77 14.76
C SER A 25 14.50 -13.31 14.15
N SER A 26 13.35 -12.70 14.43
CA SER A 26 12.05 -13.12 13.90
C SER A 26 11.80 -12.58 12.48
N ALA A 27 12.46 -11.50 12.09
CA ALA A 27 12.34 -10.86 10.78
C ALA A 27 13.71 -10.37 10.28
N PRO A 28 14.70 -11.25 10.06
CA PRO A 28 16.10 -10.86 9.97
C PRO A 28 16.49 -10.13 8.67
N CYS A 29 15.65 -10.15 7.63
CA CYS A 29 15.98 -9.57 6.33
C CYS A 29 15.54 -8.11 6.25
N CYS A 30 16.40 -7.24 5.74
CA CYS A 30 16.11 -5.84 5.50
C CYS A 30 15.89 -5.58 4.01
N SER A 31 14.70 -5.13 3.61
CA SER A 31 14.39 -4.82 2.22
C SER A 31 15.16 -3.60 1.71
N GLN A 32 15.12 -3.36 0.40
CA GLN A 32 15.70 -2.15 -0.21
C GLN A 32 15.13 -0.83 0.31
N TYR A 33 13.97 -0.90 0.98
CA TYR A 33 13.26 0.24 1.57
C TYR A 33 13.52 0.39 3.08
N GLY A 34 14.33 -0.49 3.69
CA GLY A 34 14.71 -0.38 5.11
C GLY A 34 13.78 -1.07 6.10
N TYR A 35 12.87 -1.95 5.63
CA TYR A 35 11.94 -2.70 6.48
C TYR A 35 12.43 -4.12 6.75
N CYS A 36 12.09 -4.67 7.91
CA CYS A 36 12.46 -6.02 8.34
C CYS A 36 11.39 -7.07 7.98
N GLY A 37 11.78 -8.26 7.54
CA GLY A 37 10.85 -9.34 7.17
C GLY A 37 11.53 -10.68 6.91
N THR A 38 10.73 -11.68 6.48
CA THR A 38 11.21 -13.05 6.19
C THR A 38 10.89 -13.53 4.78
N THR A 39 10.16 -12.74 3.99
CA THR A 39 9.73 -13.13 2.64
C THR A 39 10.74 -12.70 1.58
N PRO A 40 10.66 -13.22 0.33
CA PRO A 40 11.59 -12.86 -0.74
C PRO A 40 11.71 -11.36 -1.00
N GLU A 41 10.65 -10.58 -0.79
CA GLU A 41 10.65 -9.12 -0.97
C GLU A 41 11.61 -8.41 0.00
N TYR A 42 11.88 -9.03 1.14
CA TYR A 42 12.80 -8.55 2.16
C TYR A 42 14.16 -9.22 2.04
N CYS A 43 14.19 -10.49 1.66
CA CYS A 43 15.38 -11.33 1.75
C CYS A 43 16.11 -11.50 0.42
N ASP A 44 15.49 -11.29 -0.74
CA ASP A 44 16.12 -11.54 -2.05
C ASP A 44 17.15 -10.43 -2.36
N PRO A 45 18.44 -10.78 -2.52
CA PRO A 45 19.45 -9.82 -2.95
C PRO A 45 19.12 -9.16 -4.30
N ASN A 46 18.40 -9.85 -5.18
CA ASN A 46 17.98 -9.33 -6.49
C ASN A 46 16.82 -8.33 -6.38
N GLN A 47 16.13 -8.30 -5.23
CA GLN A 47 15.10 -7.30 -4.90
C GLN A 47 15.65 -6.21 -3.97
N GLY A 48 16.97 -6.08 -3.91
CA GLY A 48 17.66 -5.00 -3.20
C GLY A 48 17.72 -5.16 -1.68
N CYS A 49 17.59 -6.39 -1.17
CA CYS A 49 17.84 -6.67 0.24
C CYS A 49 19.18 -6.07 0.72
N GLN A 50 19.13 -5.34 1.83
CA GLN A 50 20.25 -4.59 2.41
C GLN A 50 21.01 -5.38 3.49
N SER A 51 20.33 -6.25 4.26
CA SER A 51 20.91 -7.04 5.35
C SER A 51 20.09 -8.32 5.59
N GLY A 52 20.69 -9.39 6.12
CA GLY A 52 19.97 -10.65 6.41
C GLY A 52 19.54 -11.47 5.18
N CYS A 53 19.98 -11.09 3.98
CA CYS A 53 19.52 -11.62 2.69
C CYS A 53 19.80 -13.11 2.43
N ASN A 54 20.58 -13.75 3.31
CA ASN A 54 20.95 -15.16 3.18
C ASN A 54 20.01 -16.10 3.96
N GLY A 55 18.95 -15.58 4.62
CA GLY A 55 18.03 -16.37 5.45
C GLY A 55 16.96 -17.15 4.68
N GLY A 56 16.79 -16.89 3.38
CA GLY A 56 15.74 -17.48 2.54
C GLY A 56 16.15 -18.74 1.79
N GLY A 57 16.45 -19.83 2.51
CA GLY A 57 16.29 -21.20 1.98
C GLY A 57 17.56 -22.00 1.67
N ASN A 58 17.81 -23.04 2.48
CA ASN A 58 18.15 -24.38 1.97
C ASN A 58 17.76 -25.44 3.02
N GLY A 59 16.94 -26.42 2.63
CA GLY A 59 16.34 -27.40 3.54
C GLY A 59 17.23 -28.60 3.91
N GLY A 60 16.88 -29.26 5.02
CA GLY A 60 17.30 -30.61 5.35
C GLY A 60 17.11 -31.02 6.83
N GLY A 61 16.13 -31.89 7.11
CA GLY A 61 16.26 -32.95 8.12
C GLY A 61 15.37 -32.90 9.39
N ASP A 62 14.46 -33.89 9.46
CA ASP A 62 14.00 -34.67 10.62
C ASP A 62 13.06 -34.08 11.71
N GLY A 63 11.77 -34.43 11.57
CA GLY A 63 11.09 -35.41 12.45
C GLY A 63 10.78 -35.05 13.92
N GLY A 64 9.49 -34.83 14.24
CA GLY A 64 8.99 -35.05 15.62
C GLY A 64 7.70 -34.33 16.05
N ASN A 65 6.55 -34.96 15.77
CA ASN A 65 5.31 -35.04 16.56
C ASN A 65 4.89 -33.91 17.56
N GLY A 66 3.71 -33.30 17.30
CA GLY A 66 2.69 -33.07 18.35
C GLY A 66 2.00 -31.70 18.39
N GLY A 67 0.74 -31.62 17.92
CA GLY A 67 -0.29 -30.71 18.48
C GLY A 67 -0.97 -29.68 17.56
N ASN A 68 -2.16 -30.03 17.04
CA ASN A 68 -3.22 -29.13 16.53
C ASN A 68 -3.68 -28.12 17.63
N ASN A 69 -4.22 -26.90 17.42
CA ASN A 69 -4.99 -26.17 16.39
C ASN A 69 -4.63 -24.67 16.51
N GLY A 70 -4.82 -23.73 15.58
CA GLY A 70 -5.46 -23.66 14.26
C GLY A 70 -5.52 -22.17 13.85
N GLY A 71 -5.20 -21.89 12.59
CA GLY A 71 -5.09 -20.54 12.00
C GLY A 71 -4.34 -20.68 10.68
N GLY A 72 -4.96 -21.41 9.75
CA GLY A 72 -4.32 -21.81 8.50
C GLY A 72 -4.41 -20.72 7.47
N ASP A 73 -3.27 -20.32 6.93
CA ASP A 73 -3.15 -20.01 5.52
C ASP A 73 -2.11 -20.93 4.90
N GLY A 74 -2.64 -21.91 4.19
CA GLY A 74 -1.87 -22.85 3.39
C GLY A 74 -1.30 -22.11 2.19
N GLY A 75 0.02 -21.96 2.18
CA GLY A 75 0.75 -21.53 1.01
C GLY A 75 0.44 -22.44 -0.19
N ASN A 76 0.03 -21.81 -1.28
CA ASN A 76 0.22 -22.35 -2.62
C ASN A 76 0.85 -21.26 -3.48
N SER A 77 2.06 -21.56 -3.94
CA SER A 77 2.80 -20.81 -4.94
C SER A 77 1.94 -20.52 -6.17
N GLY A 78 1.85 -19.24 -6.56
CA GLY A 78 1.42 -18.80 -7.89
C GLY A 78 0.22 -17.86 -7.99
N SER A 79 -0.51 -17.59 -6.90
CA SER A 79 -1.66 -16.66 -6.90
C SER A 79 -1.67 -15.81 -5.62
N GLY A 80 -1.97 -14.51 -5.75
CA GLY A 80 -1.96 -13.55 -4.64
C GLY A 80 -2.75 -13.98 -3.39
N GLN A 81 -2.36 -13.45 -2.23
CA GLN A 81 -3.00 -13.75 -0.94
C GLN A 81 -4.28 -12.97 -0.79
N SER A 82 -5.36 -13.63 -0.37
CA SER A 82 -6.68 -13.01 -0.25
C SER A 82 -7.00 -12.66 1.20
N TYR A 83 -7.47 -11.44 1.41
CA TYR A 83 -7.94 -10.94 2.69
C TYR A 83 -9.39 -10.51 2.55
N ASN A 84 -10.14 -10.56 3.65
CA ASN A 84 -11.45 -9.92 3.73
C ASN A 84 -11.37 -8.83 4.79
N GLY A 85 -11.85 -7.63 4.45
CA GLY A 85 -11.72 -6.47 5.31
C GLY A 85 -12.65 -5.34 4.92
N GLN A 86 -12.39 -4.18 5.51
CA GLN A 86 -13.04 -2.92 5.16
C GLN A 86 -12.27 -2.23 4.03
N VAL A 87 -13.01 -1.67 3.08
CA VAL A 87 -12.51 -0.76 2.06
C VAL A 87 -13.22 0.56 2.24
N THR A 88 -12.46 1.58 2.64
CA THR A 88 -12.89 2.98 2.69
C THR A 88 -12.21 3.79 1.59
N PHE A 89 -12.55 5.07 1.54
CA PHE A 89 -12.05 6.00 0.56
C PHE A 89 -11.78 7.35 1.21
N TYR A 90 -10.74 8.01 0.71
CA TYR A 90 -10.31 9.31 1.19
C TYR A 90 -9.94 10.23 0.02
N GLY A 91 -9.86 11.51 0.30
CA GLY A 91 -9.51 12.57 -0.60
C GLY A 91 -8.70 13.68 0.09
N TRP A 92 -8.64 14.85 -0.55
CA TRP A 92 -7.82 15.95 -0.05
C TRP A 92 -8.25 16.44 1.34
N ASN A 93 -9.56 16.45 1.59
CA ASN A 93 -10.18 17.06 2.77
C ASN A 93 -10.03 16.26 4.05
N ASP A 94 -9.87 14.95 3.95
CA ASP A 94 -9.82 14.00 5.07
C ASP A 94 -8.48 13.25 5.16
N ASN A 95 -7.59 13.41 4.19
CA ASN A 95 -6.16 13.17 4.41
C ASN A 95 -5.63 14.09 5.53
N ASP A 96 -4.81 13.61 6.45
CA ASP A 96 -4.42 14.35 7.67
C ASP A 96 -2.92 14.70 7.70
N PRO A 97 -2.53 15.99 7.56
CA PRO A 97 -3.37 17.16 7.33
C PRO A 97 -3.88 17.26 5.88
N PRO A 98 -4.95 18.03 5.61
CA PRO A 98 -5.59 18.11 4.29
C PRO A 98 -4.61 18.46 3.17
N SER A 99 -4.31 17.45 2.33
CA SER A 99 -3.32 17.54 1.25
C SER A 99 -3.39 16.32 0.31
N ASP A 100 -2.60 16.33 -0.75
CA ASP A 100 -2.29 15.14 -1.56
C ASP A 100 -0.96 14.47 -1.14
N GLN A 101 -0.38 14.83 0.00
CA GLN A 101 0.84 14.18 0.48
C GLN A 101 0.54 12.76 0.94
N ILE A 102 1.52 11.87 0.78
CA ILE A 102 1.43 10.46 1.17
C ILE A 102 2.63 10.09 2.03
N ALA A 103 2.49 9.03 2.83
CA ALA A 103 3.54 8.57 3.72
C ALA A 103 4.81 8.05 3.00
N SER A 104 4.69 7.55 1.77
CA SER A 104 5.79 6.91 1.01
C SER A 104 5.90 7.42 -0.43
N PRO A 105 6.17 8.72 -0.65
CA PRO A 105 6.22 9.36 -1.98
C PRO A 105 7.35 8.85 -2.88
N GLU A 106 8.32 8.12 -2.32
CA GLU A 106 9.44 7.51 -3.03
C GLU A 106 9.11 6.17 -3.69
N VAL A 107 7.99 5.55 -3.34
CA VAL A 107 7.62 4.20 -3.83
C VAL A 107 7.26 4.24 -5.30
N ARG A 108 6.31 5.12 -5.69
CA ARG A 108 5.87 5.22 -7.07
C ARG A 108 5.30 6.59 -7.43
N HIS A 109 4.23 7.02 -6.78
CA HIS A 109 3.65 8.33 -6.97
C HIS A 109 4.27 9.30 -5.97
N GLY A 110 4.71 10.48 -6.42
CA GLY A 110 5.25 11.51 -5.51
C GLY A 110 4.19 12.18 -4.61
N LYS A 111 2.92 11.75 -4.73
CA LYS A 111 1.71 12.28 -4.06
C LYS A 111 0.53 11.35 -4.36
N ALA A 112 -0.58 11.49 -3.66
CA ALA A 112 -1.77 10.68 -3.86
C ALA A 112 -2.37 10.87 -5.25
N MET A 113 -2.66 9.77 -5.95
CA MET A 113 -3.09 9.78 -7.34
C MET A 113 -4.32 8.91 -7.56
N GLN A 114 -5.32 9.52 -8.19
CA GLN A 114 -6.42 8.78 -8.81
C GLN A 114 -5.97 8.40 -10.22
N THR A 115 -5.73 7.12 -10.46
CA THR A 115 -5.13 6.61 -11.72
C THR A 115 -6.12 5.76 -12.50
N ALA A 116 -5.67 5.09 -13.58
CA ALA A 116 -6.50 4.13 -14.29
C ALA A 116 -6.87 2.90 -13.44
N GLY A 117 -6.13 2.61 -12.36
CA GLY A 117 -6.33 1.43 -11.52
C GLY A 117 -5.95 0.13 -12.22
N THR A 118 -4.99 0.18 -13.15
CA THR A 118 -4.42 -1.02 -13.81
C THR A 118 -3.22 -1.53 -13.02
N TYR A 119 -2.74 -2.75 -13.27
CA TYR A 119 -1.54 -3.25 -12.57
C TYR A 119 -0.32 -2.36 -12.81
N GLN A 120 -0.17 -1.83 -14.03
CA GLN A 120 0.93 -0.94 -14.39
C GLN A 120 0.69 0.53 -14.02
N ASP A 121 -0.51 0.87 -13.55
CA ASP A 121 -0.91 2.22 -13.13
C ASP A 121 -1.96 2.09 -12.00
N PRO A 122 -1.57 1.55 -10.83
CA PRO A 122 -2.48 1.31 -9.71
C PRO A 122 -2.87 2.62 -9.03
N ASN A 123 -4.01 2.64 -8.37
CA ASN A 123 -4.47 3.83 -7.63
C ASN A 123 -3.76 3.92 -6.27
N THR A 124 -3.49 5.12 -5.76
CA THR A 124 -2.96 5.25 -4.39
C THR A 124 -3.97 4.72 -3.37
N ALA A 125 -3.46 4.02 -2.35
CA ALA A 125 -4.19 3.62 -1.18
C ALA A 125 -3.32 3.71 0.08
N ALA A 126 -3.99 3.74 1.22
CA ALA A 126 -3.43 3.72 2.56
C ALA A 126 -3.81 2.43 3.29
N SER A 127 -2.97 2.01 4.23
CA SER A 127 -3.29 0.95 5.19
C SER A 127 -2.44 1.12 6.46
N SER A 128 -2.50 0.15 7.36
CA SER A 128 -1.55 0.04 8.46
C SER A 128 -0.18 -0.37 7.92
N TYR A 129 0.89 0.25 8.45
CA TYR A 129 2.27 -0.13 8.13
C TYR A 129 2.62 -1.57 8.56
N ASP A 130 1.89 -2.13 9.51
CA ASP A 130 2.04 -3.52 9.97
C ASP A 130 1.16 -4.51 9.18
N GLU A 131 0.18 -4.00 8.40
CA GLU A 131 -0.71 -4.84 7.59
C GLU A 131 -0.11 -5.10 6.21
N PHE A 132 0.26 -4.04 5.50
CA PHE A 132 0.87 -4.12 4.17
C PHE A 132 2.10 -3.22 4.06
N PRO A 133 3.23 -3.74 3.56
CA PRO A 133 4.40 -2.93 3.26
C PRO A 133 4.09 -1.89 2.18
N ALA A 134 4.71 -0.71 2.28
CA ALA A 134 4.64 0.29 1.23
C ALA A 134 5.15 -0.31 -0.10
N GLY A 135 4.43 -0.03 -1.19
CA GLY A 135 4.63 -0.61 -2.52
C GLY A 135 3.83 -1.87 -2.81
N THR A 136 3.14 -2.44 -1.82
CA THR A 136 2.28 -3.62 -2.06
C THR A 136 1.17 -3.26 -3.03
N ILE A 137 1.08 -4.00 -4.14
CA ILE A 137 -0.05 -3.90 -5.06
C ILE A 137 -1.15 -4.85 -4.57
N LEU A 138 -2.35 -4.29 -4.42
CA LEU A 138 -3.56 -5.03 -4.12
C LEU A 138 -4.51 -4.97 -5.32
N TYR A 139 -5.31 -6.01 -5.51
CA TYR A 139 -6.47 -5.96 -6.39
C TYR A 139 -7.75 -6.00 -5.57
N VAL A 140 -8.68 -5.10 -5.85
CA VAL A 140 -9.97 -4.96 -5.16
C VAL A 140 -11.08 -5.42 -6.12
N PRO A 141 -11.54 -6.68 -6.03
CA PRO A 141 -12.38 -7.28 -7.07
C PRO A 141 -13.72 -6.57 -7.29
N PHE A 142 -14.36 -6.10 -6.22
CA PHE A 142 -15.66 -5.41 -6.36
C PHE A 142 -15.52 -4.05 -7.05
N LEU A 143 -14.32 -3.46 -7.10
CA LEU A 143 -14.04 -2.24 -7.87
C LEU A 143 -13.45 -2.55 -9.24
N GLN A 144 -13.01 -3.79 -9.48
CA GLN A 144 -12.16 -4.19 -10.60
C GLN A 144 -10.98 -3.23 -10.79
N LYS A 145 -10.22 -2.99 -9.72
CA LYS A 145 -9.09 -2.05 -9.75
C LYS A 145 -7.91 -2.56 -8.95
N TYR A 146 -6.72 -2.22 -9.43
CA TYR A 146 -5.47 -2.33 -8.69
C TYR A 146 -5.21 -1.05 -7.91
N VAL A 147 -4.76 -1.22 -6.67
CA VAL A 147 -4.29 -0.14 -5.79
C VAL A 147 -2.90 -0.46 -5.28
N ILE A 148 -2.16 0.56 -4.86
CA ILE A 148 -0.82 0.44 -4.30
C ILE A 148 -0.78 1.14 -2.94
N ILE A 149 -0.22 0.47 -1.94
CA ILE A 149 -0.04 1.04 -0.61
C ILE A 149 1.13 2.03 -0.65
N GLU A 150 0.83 3.32 -0.58
CA GLU A 150 1.85 4.38 -0.58
C GLU A 150 1.64 5.37 0.56
N ASP A 151 0.60 5.13 1.36
CA ASP A 151 0.16 6.04 2.41
C ASP A 151 -0.27 5.27 3.66
N THR A 152 -0.56 5.98 4.74
CA THR A 152 -1.01 5.36 6.00
C THR A 152 -2.25 6.04 6.56
N CYS A 153 -3.11 5.26 7.20
CA CYS A 153 -4.35 5.71 7.80
C CYS A 153 -4.41 5.32 9.28
N ALA A 154 -4.72 6.29 10.15
CA ALA A 154 -4.79 6.10 11.59
C ALA A 154 -5.86 5.06 11.98
N GLN A 155 -7.01 5.07 11.30
CA GLN A 155 -8.08 4.10 11.52
C GLN A 155 -7.63 2.69 11.13
N CYS A 156 -6.94 2.53 10.01
CA CYS A 156 -6.41 1.24 9.58
C CYS A 156 -5.39 0.65 10.57
N ILE A 157 -4.52 1.49 11.15
CA ILE A 157 -3.59 1.07 12.22
C ILE A 157 -4.35 0.54 13.43
N GLN A 158 -5.40 1.24 13.86
CA GLN A 158 -6.23 0.81 14.98
C GLN A 158 -6.97 -0.49 14.67
N ASP A 159 -7.56 -0.60 13.49
CA ASP A 159 -8.33 -1.77 13.05
C ASP A 159 -7.44 -3.01 12.95
N PHE A 160 -6.25 -2.85 12.36
CA PHE A 160 -5.28 -3.94 12.28
C PHE A 160 -4.79 -4.39 13.66
N GLY A 161 -4.57 -3.45 14.59
CA GLY A 161 -4.28 -3.77 16.00
C GLY A 161 -5.39 -4.58 16.69
N ASN A 162 -6.62 -4.54 16.16
CA ASN A 162 -7.77 -5.34 16.59
C ASN A 162 -8.01 -6.59 15.72
N GLY A 163 -7.10 -6.92 14.81
CA GLY A 163 -7.19 -8.07 13.91
C GLY A 163 -8.17 -7.86 12.75
N GLN A 164 -8.47 -6.62 12.37
CA GLN A 164 -9.32 -6.27 11.24
C GLN A 164 -8.49 -5.69 10.10
N HIS A 165 -8.71 -6.23 8.90
CA HIS A 165 -8.07 -5.76 7.69
C HIS A 165 -8.74 -4.50 7.15
N HIS A 166 -7.98 -3.47 6.80
CA HIS A 166 -8.53 -2.20 6.33
C HIS A 166 -7.58 -1.50 5.34
N ILE A 167 -8.11 -1.20 4.15
CA ILE A 167 -7.48 -0.30 3.20
C ILE A 167 -8.37 0.90 2.90
N ASP A 168 -7.73 2.05 2.68
CA ASP A 168 -8.40 3.32 2.40
C ASP A 168 -7.90 3.86 1.05
N ILE A 169 -8.78 4.07 0.07
CA ILE A 169 -8.39 4.28 -1.34
C ILE A 169 -8.60 5.74 -1.74
N TRP A 170 -7.56 6.35 -2.32
CA TRP A 170 -7.63 7.75 -2.74
C TRP A 170 -8.61 7.96 -3.92
N MET A 171 -9.63 8.79 -3.75
CA MET A 171 -10.54 9.21 -4.83
C MET A 171 -10.12 10.52 -5.49
N GLY A 172 -9.31 11.35 -4.83
CA GLY A 172 -9.03 12.72 -5.25
C GLY A 172 -10.26 13.63 -5.17
N PRO A 173 -10.22 14.85 -5.74
CA PRO A 173 -9.12 15.42 -6.51
C PRO A 173 -7.96 15.91 -5.62
N ASN A 174 -6.85 16.34 -6.24
CA ASN A 174 -5.69 16.91 -5.55
C ASN A 174 -5.88 18.40 -5.19
N TYR A 175 -7.09 18.75 -4.80
CA TYR A 175 -7.47 20.05 -4.28
C TYR A 175 -8.72 19.85 -3.41
N TRP A 176 -9.00 20.85 -2.59
CA TRP A 176 -10.16 20.85 -1.72
C TRP A 176 -11.47 20.59 -2.48
N ALA A 177 -12.10 19.46 -2.20
CA ALA A 177 -13.48 19.15 -2.56
C ALA A 177 -14.30 18.96 -1.28
N ASN A 178 -15.61 19.10 -1.37
CA ASN A 178 -16.54 18.97 -0.24
C ASN A 178 -17.64 17.96 -0.62
N GLY A 179 -18.53 17.64 0.32
CA GLY A 179 -19.93 17.24 0.08
C GLY A 179 -20.11 16.14 -0.97
N PRO A 180 -20.23 16.47 -2.28
CA PRO A 180 -20.24 15.46 -3.34
C PRO A 180 -19.06 14.46 -3.33
N LEU A 181 -17.89 14.83 -2.81
CA LEU A 181 -16.79 13.90 -2.60
C LEU A 181 -17.08 12.95 -1.43
N ASP A 182 -17.42 13.49 -0.26
CA ASP A 182 -17.80 12.73 0.94
C ASP A 182 -18.95 11.74 0.64
N ASP A 183 -19.94 12.18 -0.15
CA ASP A 183 -21.04 11.33 -0.63
C ASP A 183 -20.54 10.20 -1.54
N CYS A 184 -19.52 10.46 -2.36
CA CYS A 184 -18.92 9.47 -3.24
C CYS A 184 -18.12 8.43 -2.45
N GLU A 185 -17.28 8.88 -1.51
CA GLU A 185 -16.50 8.04 -0.60
C GLU A 185 -17.44 7.06 0.11
N GLY A 186 -18.47 7.57 0.80
CA GLY A 186 -19.44 6.74 1.50
C GLY A 186 -20.25 5.81 0.58
N SER A 187 -20.52 6.20 -0.66
CA SER A 187 -21.29 5.36 -1.60
C SER A 187 -20.55 4.08 -2.01
N LEU A 188 -19.22 4.11 -2.01
CA LEU A 188 -18.36 2.99 -2.41
C LEU A 188 -17.75 2.25 -1.23
N THR A 189 -17.74 2.80 -0.01
CA THR A 189 -17.26 2.10 1.20
C THR A 189 -17.97 0.75 1.42
N ARG A 190 -17.21 -0.31 1.69
CA ARG A 190 -17.75 -1.66 1.94
C ARG A 190 -17.01 -2.38 3.08
N ASP A 191 -17.74 -3.21 3.80
CA ASP A 191 -17.21 -4.09 4.84
C ASP A 191 -17.23 -5.55 4.39
N GLY A 192 -16.28 -6.34 4.90
CA GLY A 192 -16.20 -7.79 4.66
C GLY A 192 -15.98 -8.16 3.20
N VAL A 193 -15.38 -7.26 2.41
CA VAL A 193 -15.08 -7.47 0.99
C VAL A 193 -13.65 -7.96 0.81
N GLN A 194 -13.42 -8.68 -0.28
CA GLN A 194 -12.11 -9.22 -0.59
C GLN A 194 -11.17 -8.13 -1.14
N PHE A 195 -9.89 -8.23 -0.79
CA PHE A 195 -8.78 -7.69 -1.59
C PHE A 195 -7.63 -8.69 -1.64
N ILE A 196 -6.89 -8.68 -2.74
CA ILE A 196 -5.88 -9.68 -3.08
C ILE A 196 -4.51 -9.00 -3.12
N ALA A 197 -3.62 -9.33 -2.21
CA ALA A 197 -2.24 -8.84 -2.22
C ALA A 197 -1.35 -9.64 -3.18
N ASN A 198 -0.45 -8.94 -3.87
CA ASN A 198 0.39 -9.49 -4.93
C ASN A 198 -0.43 -10.28 -5.98
N PRO A 199 -1.47 -9.64 -6.56
CA PRO A 199 -2.41 -10.28 -7.48
C PRO A 199 -1.77 -10.62 -8.84
N ASP A 200 -2.45 -11.47 -9.62
CA ASP A 200 -2.15 -11.62 -11.06
C ASP A 200 -2.29 -10.25 -11.76
N PRO A 201 -1.37 -9.86 -12.67
CA PRO A 201 -1.43 -8.57 -13.35
C PRO A 201 -2.50 -8.46 -14.47
N ASN A 202 -3.23 -9.53 -14.79
CA ASN A 202 -4.19 -9.60 -15.90
C ASN A 202 -5.67 -9.71 -15.46
N LEU A 203 -5.98 -9.33 -14.22
CA LEU A 203 -7.37 -9.32 -13.74
C LEU A 203 -8.17 -8.21 -14.44
N PRO A 204 -9.51 -8.36 -14.55
CA PRO A 204 -10.36 -7.35 -15.17
C PRO A 204 -10.18 -5.97 -14.54
N VAL A 205 -10.17 -4.91 -15.36
CA VAL A 205 -10.04 -3.53 -14.88
C VAL A 205 -11.18 -2.67 -15.37
N ASP A 206 -11.84 -1.97 -14.43
CA ASP A 206 -12.68 -0.80 -14.74
C ASP A 206 -11.82 0.46 -14.61
N THR A 207 -11.53 1.11 -15.73
CA THR A 207 -10.71 2.33 -15.76
C THR A 207 -11.50 3.60 -15.51
N THR A 208 -12.80 3.50 -15.20
CA THR A 208 -13.62 4.66 -14.84
C THR A 208 -13.05 5.31 -13.57
N PRO A 209 -12.79 6.64 -13.57
CA PRO A 209 -12.44 7.36 -12.36
C PRO A 209 -13.49 7.12 -11.25
N PHE A 210 -13.09 7.07 -9.98
CA PHE A 210 -14.01 7.10 -8.85
C PHE A 210 -14.79 8.41 -8.80
N TYR A 211 -14.10 9.54 -8.97
CA TYR A 211 -14.69 10.87 -8.86
C TYR A 211 -14.15 11.81 -9.94
N GLN A 212 -15.05 12.41 -10.71
CA GLN A 212 -14.71 13.36 -11.77
C GLN A 212 -15.81 14.40 -11.96
N ASN A 213 -15.44 15.64 -12.30
CA ASN A 213 -16.39 16.73 -12.59
C ASN A 213 -17.43 16.96 -11.48
N ASN A 214 -17.00 16.82 -10.23
CA ASN A 214 -17.84 16.96 -9.05
C ASN A 214 -19.01 15.94 -9.00
N GLN A 215 -18.75 14.73 -9.49
CA GLN A 215 -19.71 13.62 -9.55
C GLN A 215 -19.00 12.31 -9.21
N CYS A 216 -19.71 11.45 -8.48
CA CYS A 216 -19.30 10.08 -8.27
C CYS A 216 -19.51 9.27 -9.55
N THR A 217 -18.43 8.71 -10.09
CA THR A 217 -18.42 7.95 -11.34
C THR A 217 -17.98 6.49 -11.15
N GLY A 218 -17.38 6.17 -10.00
CA GLY A 218 -16.95 4.83 -9.63
C GLY A 218 -18.11 3.85 -9.47
N ARG A 219 -17.81 2.56 -9.62
CA ARG A 219 -18.80 1.49 -9.68
C ARG A 219 -18.34 0.29 -8.87
N ALA A 220 -19.31 -0.38 -8.26
CA ALA A 220 -19.15 -1.72 -7.74
C ALA A 220 -19.64 -2.75 -8.77
N HIS A 221 -18.97 -3.90 -8.84
CA HIS A 221 -19.21 -5.00 -9.78
C HIS A 221 -19.67 -6.27 -9.06
#